data_AF-A0A932PSM6-F1
#
_entry.id   AF-A0A932PSM6-F1
#
_cell.length_a   1.000
_cell.length_b   1.000
_cell.length_c   1.000
_cell.angle_alpha   90.00
_cell.angle_beta   90.00
_cell.angle_gamma   90.00
#
_symmetry.space_group_name_H-M   'P 1'
#
loop_
_entity.id
_entity.type
_entity.pdbx_description
1 polymer ?
#
loop_
_entity_poly.entity_id
_entity_poly.type
_entity_poly.pdbx_seq_one_letter_code
_entity_poly.pdbx_strand_id
1 'polypeptide(L)'
;DALADRSVEQAAKASGVTRPPFKKLVQLSQIISEAFGKGEASQFVKDRYHKIIADFGNEYALLVDTPLKELEGRLDPRIVEGLRRVREGTIHIEPGYDGEYGNVSVFVAAPASAPAAQIRLF
;
A
#
# COMPACT_ATOMS: atom_id res chain seq x y z
N ASP A 1 -26.35 -20.53 10.52
CA ASP A 1 -26.23 -19.97 9.16
C ASP A 1 -26.99 -18.66 8.91
N ALA A 2 -27.02 -17.68 9.82
CA ALA A 2 -27.77 -16.43 9.55
C ALA A 2 -27.17 -15.17 10.21
N LEU A 3 -25.83 -15.06 10.29
CA LEU A 3 -25.17 -13.89 10.88
C LEU A 3 -24.67 -12.84 9.86
N ALA A 4 -24.63 -13.17 8.56
CA ALA A 4 -23.98 -12.33 7.54
C ALA A 4 -24.95 -11.69 6.52
N ASP A 5 -26.18 -12.17 6.40
CA ASP A 5 -27.12 -11.67 5.40
C ASP A 5 -27.92 -10.49 5.94
N ARG A 6 -27.55 -9.28 5.49
CA ARG A 6 -28.42 -8.10 5.64
C ARG A 6 -29.60 -8.25 4.67
N SER A 7 -30.84 -8.10 5.14
CA SER A 7 -31.98 -8.09 4.23
C SER A 7 -31.95 -6.84 3.34
N VAL A 8 -32.59 -6.92 2.16
CA VAL A 8 -32.66 -5.80 1.21
C VAL A 8 -33.33 -4.57 1.86
N GLU A 9 -34.31 -4.78 2.74
CA GLU A 9 -34.94 -3.73 3.54
C GLU A 9 -34.00 -3.12 4.59
N GLN A 10 -33.16 -3.92 5.26
CA GLN A 10 -32.17 -3.42 6.22
C GLN A 10 -31.06 -2.62 5.52
N ALA A 11 -30.62 -3.07 4.34
CA ALA A 11 -29.69 -2.35 3.49
C ALA A 11 -30.27 -1.01 3.02
N ALA A 12 -31.55 -0.99 2.67
CA ALA A 12 -32.28 0.22 2.28
C ALA A 12 -32.50 1.18 3.47
N LYS A 13 -32.82 0.69 4.68
CA LYS A 13 -32.90 1.55 5.88
C LYS A 13 -31.56 2.19 6.26
N ALA A 14 -30.44 1.50 6.02
CA ALA A 14 -29.09 2.06 6.21
C ALA A 14 -28.68 3.09 5.15
N SER A 15 -29.43 3.23 4.05
CA SER A 15 -29.09 4.16 2.95
C SER A 15 -29.26 5.65 3.32
N GLY A 16 -29.97 5.95 4.42
CA GLY A 16 -30.04 7.29 5.02
C GLY A 16 -28.87 7.63 5.95
N VAL A 17 -27.99 6.67 6.24
CA VAL A 17 -26.76 6.88 7.02
C VAL A 17 -25.60 7.07 6.03
N THR A 18 -24.91 8.21 6.11
CA THR A 18 -23.70 8.45 5.32
C THR A 18 -22.67 7.38 5.64
N ARG A 19 -22.41 6.48 4.70
CA ARG A 19 -21.41 5.43 4.85
C ARG A 19 -20.01 6.05 4.94
N PRO A 20 -19.19 5.67 5.93
CA PRO A 20 -17.80 6.11 5.98
C PRO A 20 -17.05 5.74 4.69
N PRO A 21 -16.15 6.61 4.20
CA PRO A 21 -15.38 6.32 3.00
C PRO A 21 -14.43 5.13 3.23
N PHE A 22 -14.23 4.33 2.19
CA PHE A 22 -13.25 3.24 2.18
C PHE A 22 -11.88 3.75 1.72
N LYS A 23 -10.80 3.39 2.42
CA LYS A 23 -9.42 3.76 2.07
C LYS A 23 -8.65 2.50 1.62
N LYS A 24 -8.03 2.58 0.43
CA LYS A 24 -7.11 1.55 -0.07
C LYS A 24 -5.71 1.86 0.45
N LEU A 25 -5.17 0.99 1.29
CA LEU A 25 -3.85 1.17 1.89
C LEU A 25 -2.91 0.03 1.46
N VAL A 26 -1.62 0.32 1.49
CA VAL A 26 -0.51 -0.65 1.33
C VAL A 26 0.44 -0.50 2.50
N GLN A 27 1.27 -1.51 2.74
CA GLN A 27 2.24 -1.48 3.83
C GLN A 27 3.33 -0.43 3.55
N LEU A 28 3.78 0.26 4.58
CA LEU A 28 4.90 1.21 4.48
C LEU A 28 6.19 0.51 4.02
N SER A 29 6.40 -0.74 4.44
CA SER A 29 7.50 -1.59 3.95
C SER A 29 7.47 -1.72 2.43
N GLN A 30 6.31 -1.97 1.84
CA GLN A 30 6.12 -2.06 0.39
C GLN A 30 6.43 -0.72 -0.31
N ILE A 31 5.96 0.40 0.25
CA ILE A 31 6.29 1.75 -0.29
C ILE A 31 7.80 1.98 -0.30
N ILE A 32 8.48 1.67 0.81
CA ILE A 32 9.95 1.79 0.92
C ILE A 32 10.62 0.84 -0.07
N SER A 33 10.16 -0.39 -0.16
CA SER A 33 10.67 -1.43 -1.06
C SER A 33 10.68 -0.95 -2.51
N GLU A 34 9.55 -0.46 -3.00
CA GLU A 34 9.43 0.03 -4.38
C GLU A 34 10.14 1.37 -4.60
N ALA A 35 10.19 2.25 -3.58
CA ALA A 35 10.92 3.51 -3.67
C ALA A 35 12.42 3.27 -3.92
N PHE A 36 13.00 2.24 -3.30
CA PHE A 36 14.44 1.94 -3.42
C PHE A 36 14.78 0.75 -4.32
N GLY A 37 13.79 0.09 -4.93
CA GLY A 37 13.99 -1.11 -5.74
C GLY A 37 14.68 -2.23 -4.96
N LYS A 38 14.33 -2.38 -3.68
CA LYS A 38 14.81 -3.46 -2.80
C LYS A 38 13.68 -4.45 -2.55
N GLY A 39 14.02 -5.64 -2.06
CA GLY A 39 13.00 -6.60 -1.63
C GLY A 39 12.38 -6.19 -0.30
N GLU A 40 11.08 -6.39 -0.13
CA GLU A 40 10.34 -5.94 1.05
C GLU A 40 10.88 -6.57 2.34
N ALA A 41 11.28 -7.84 2.29
CA ALA A 41 11.87 -8.56 3.42
C ALA A 41 13.35 -8.21 3.70
N SER A 42 13.97 -7.33 2.91
CA SER A 42 15.38 -6.99 3.05
C SER A 42 15.68 -6.23 4.34
N GLN A 43 16.90 -6.41 4.88
CA GLN A 43 17.33 -5.68 6.07
C GLN A 43 17.28 -4.16 5.86
N PHE A 44 17.63 -3.69 4.65
CA PHE A 44 17.54 -2.28 4.29
C PHE A 44 16.13 -1.69 4.48
N VAL A 45 15.11 -2.41 3.99
CA VAL A 45 13.71 -1.96 4.13
C VAL A 45 13.28 -1.98 5.60
N LYS A 46 13.64 -3.04 6.34
CA LYS A 46 13.33 -3.18 7.77
C LYS A 46 13.95 -2.05 8.61
N ASP A 47 15.23 -1.73 8.39
CA ASP A 47 15.92 -0.68 9.13
C ASP A 47 15.28 0.68 8.87
N ARG A 48 14.94 0.98 7.61
CA ARG A 48 14.27 2.22 7.25
C ARG A 48 12.87 2.28 7.83
N TYR A 49 12.12 1.18 7.76
CA TYR A 49 10.79 1.06 8.35
C TYR A 49 10.84 1.39 9.84
N HIS A 50 11.69 0.69 10.61
CA HIS A 50 11.80 0.92 12.05
C HIS A 50 12.24 2.35 12.39
N LYS A 51 13.16 2.93 11.62
CA LYS A 51 13.56 4.33 11.81
C LYS A 51 12.38 5.28 11.62
N ILE A 52 11.61 5.11 10.55
CA ILE A 52 10.44 5.94 10.26
C ILE A 52 9.38 5.78 11.37
N ILE A 53 9.12 4.56 11.83
CA ILE A 53 8.18 4.32 12.93
C ILE A 53 8.68 4.95 14.23
N ALA A 54 9.98 4.89 14.54
CA ALA A 54 10.54 5.56 15.71
C ALA A 54 10.38 7.09 15.65
N ASP A 55 10.55 7.68 14.46
CA ASP A 55 10.52 9.14 14.26
C ASP A 55 9.09 9.73 14.21
N PHE A 56 8.09 8.92 13.85
CA PHE A 56 6.70 9.37 13.59
C PHE A 56 5.64 8.60 14.40
N GLY A 57 6.03 7.61 15.19
CA GLY A 57 5.19 6.86 16.13
C GLY A 57 4.56 5.60 15.56
N ASN A 58 3.73 5.70 14.52
CA ASN A 58 3.07 4.52 13.93
C ASN A 58 2.78 4.65 12.44
N GLU A 59 2.62 3.51 11.79
CA GLU A 59 2.41 3.38 10.35
C GLU A 59 1.04 3.92 9.90
N TYR A 60 -0.01 3.66 10.67
CA TYR A 60 -1.36 4.08 10.32
C TYR A 60 -1.46 5.60 10.19
N ALA A 61 -0.92 6.33 11.17
CA ALA A 61 -0.88 7.79 11.14
C ALA A 61 -0.16 8.30 9.90
N LEU A 62 0.99 7.69 9.55
CA LEU A 62 1.74 8.02 8.34
C LEU A 62 0.99 7.71 7.05
N LEU A 63 0.17 6.68 7.01
CA LEU A 63 -0.61 6.33 5.82
C LEU A 63 -1.88 7.19 5.69
N VAL A 64 -2.44 7.67 6.81
CA VAL A 64 -3.82 8.19 6.84
C VAL A 64 -3.92 9.67 7.21
N ASP A 65 -3.21 10.11 8.26
CA ASP A 65 -3.51 11.36 8.95
C ASP A 65 -2.37 12.39 8.90
N THR A 66 -1.11 11.96 8.93
CA THR A 66 0.05 12.86 9.02
C THR A 66 0.13 13.77 7.80
N PRO A 67 0.16 15.11 7.92
CA PRO A 67 0.25 15.99 6.76
C PRO A 67 1.51 15.73 5.91
N LEU A 68 1.38 15.69 4.58
CA LEU A 68 2.53 15.41 3.69
C LEU A 68 3.67 16.41 3.89
N LYS A 69 3.36 17.67 4.18
CA LYS A 69 4.33 18.73 4.47
C LYS A 69 5.23 18.45 5.69
N GLU A 70 4.74 17.68 6.67
CA GLU A 70 5.56 17.27 7.83
C GLU A 70 6.53 16.14 7.48
N LEU A 71 6.23 15.40 6.42
CA LEU A 71 7.08 14.32 5.91
C LEU A 71 8.16 14.87 4.98
N GLU A 72 7.83 15.93 4.23
CA GLU A 72 8.76 16.67 3.37
C GLU A 72 9.96 17.17 4.20
N GLY A 73 11.18 16.79 3.78
CA GLY A 73 12.43 17.16 4.44
C GLY A 73 12.87 16.24 5.58
N ARG A 74 11.99 15.38 6.10
CA ARG A 74 12.33 14.33 7.09
C ARG A 74 12.43 12.95 6.48
N LEU A 75 11.61 12.68 5.46
CA LEU A 75 11.62 11.44 4.69
C LEU A 75 12.23 11.64 3.31
N ASP A 76 12.63 10.52 2.71
CA ASP A 76 13.05 10.51 1.31
C ASP A 76 11.89 10.97 0.41
N PRO A 77 12.13 11.88 -0.55
CA PRO A 77 11.07 12.40 -1.42
C PRO A 77 10.27 11.31 -2.14
N ARG A 78 10.90 10.18 -2.47
CA ARG A 78 10.23 9.08 -3.15
C ARG A 78 9.30 8.31 -2.21
N ILE A 79 9.62 8.20 -0.92
CA ILE A 79 8.70 7.65 0.08
C ILE A 79 7.49 8.57 0.25
N VAL A 80 7.72 9.89 0.34
CA VAL A 80 6.63 10.90 0.47
C VAL A 80 5.69 10.82 -0.72
N GLU A 81 6.23 10.71 -1.94
CA GLU A 81 5.44 10.52 -3.16
C GLU A 81 4.64 9.20 -3.12
N GLY A 82 5.25 8.11 -2.64
CA GLY A 82 4.54 6.84 -2.47
C GLY A 82 3.36 6.95 -1.50
N LEU A 83 3.55 7.61 -0.36
CA LEU A 83 2.48 7.89 0.62
C LEU A 83 1.37 8.74 0.01
N ARG A 84 1.71 9.76 -0.78
CA ARG A 84 0.75 10.61 -1.49
C ARG A 84 -0.11 9.77 -2.44
N ARG A 85 0.50 8.94 -3.29
CA ARG A 85 -0.21 8.08 -4.26
C ARG A 85 -1.17 7.11 -3.60
N VAL A 86 -0.76 6.53 -2.48
CA VAL A 86 -1.60 5.58 -1.72
C VAL A 86 -2.82 6.31 -1.15
N ARG A 87 -2.63 7.48 -0.56
CA ARG A 87 -3.72 8.32 -0.03
C ARG A 87 -4.71 8.78 -1.09
N GLU A 88 -4.21 9.10 -2.27
CA GLU A 88 -5.04 9.51 -3.41
C GLU A 88 -5.64 8.32 -4.17
N GLY A 89 -5.19 7.09 -3.89
CA GLY A 89 -5.65 5.89 -4.58
C GLY A 89 -5.16 5.77 -6.01
N THR A 90 -4.09 6.47 -6.39
CA THR A 90 -3.50 6.47 -7.75
C THR A 90 -2.46 5.36 -7.94
N ILE A 91 -2.58 4.27 -7.18
CA ILE A 91 -1.72 3.09 -7.27
C ILE A 91 -2.28 2.09 -8.28
N HIS A 92 -1.40 1.28 -8.87
CA HIS A 92 -1.82 0.22 -9.79
C HIS A 92 -2.12 -1.06 -9.01
N ILE A 93 -3.25 -1.69 -9.31
CA ILE A 93 -3.70 -2.92 -8.64
C ILE A 93 -4.12 -3.90 -9.73
N GLU A 94 -3.36 -4.98 -9.86
CA GLU A 94 -3.74 -6.16 -10.63
C GLU A 94 -4.53 -7.08 -9.68
N PRO A 95 -5.82 -7.35 -9.96
CA PRO A 95 -6.63 -8.19 -9.09
C PRO A 95 -6.13 -9.63 -9.11
N GLY A 96 -6.15 -10.28 -7.95
CA GLY A 96 -5.93 -11.73 -7.83
C GLY A 96 -7.15 -12.51 -8.28
N TYR A 97 -6.97 -13.80 -8.55
CA TYR A 97 -8.03 -14.73 -8.95
C TYR A 97 -7.75 -16.14 -8.40
N ASP A 98 -8.80 -16.94 -8.19
CA ASP A 98 -8.75 -18.38 -7.90
C ASP A 98 -7.71 -18.85 -6.86
N GLY A 99 -7.52 -18.06 -5.79
CA GLY A 99 -6.59 -18.38 -4.70
C GLY A 99 -5.21 -17.74 -4.82
N GLU A 100 -4.95 -17.00 -5.90
CA GLU A 100 -3.77 -16.16 -6.07
C GLU A 100 -4.03 -14.73 -5.57
N TYR A 101 -3.05 -14.16 -4.85
CA TYR A 101 -3.11 -12.77 -4.44
C TYR A 101 -2.87 -11.84 -5.64
N GLY A 102 -3.57 -10.71 -5.65
CA GLY A 102 -3.32 -9.65 -6.62
C GLY A 102 -1.97 -8.97 -6.41
N ASN A 103 -1.50 -8.29 -7.45
CA ASN A 103 -0.27 -7.49 -7.39
C ASN A 103 -0.63 -6.02 -7.20
N VAL A 104 0.10 -5.34 -6.31
CA VAL A 104 -0.06 -3.90 -6.09
C VAL A 104 1.27 -3.23 -6.37
N SER A 105 1.26 -2.19 -7.19
CA SER A 105 2.43 -1.38 -7.51
C SER A 105 2.13 0.09 -7.22
N VAL A 106 2.89 0.67 -6.29
CA VAL A 106 2.83 2.09 -5.91
C VAL A 106 3.45 2.96 -7.01
N PHE A 107 4.52 2.47 -7.63
CA PHE A 107 5.16 3.11 -8.78
C PHE A 107 4.97 2.23 -10.01
N VAL A 108 4.28 2.77 -11.03
CA VAL A 108 4.20 2.11 -12.33
C VAL A 108 5.62 2.01 -12.88
N ALA A 109 6.15 0.80 -12.99
CA ALA A 109 7.40 0.55 -13.67
C ALA A 109 7.22 0.89 -15.16
N ALA A 110 8.16 1.63 -15.75
CA ALA A 110 8.38 1.49 -17.18
C ALA A 110 8.55 -0.01 -17.48
N PRO A 111 8.03 -0.54 -18.60
CA PRO A 111 7.98 -1.99 -18.83
C PRO A 111 9.36 -2.59 -18.60
N ALA A 112 9.47 -3.43 -17.57
CA ALA A 112 10.68 -4.17 -17.29
C ALA A 112 10.99 -4.99 -18.55
N SER A 113 12.14 -4.75 -19.17
CA SER A 113 12.68 -5.65 -20.18
C SER A 113 12.64 -7.08 -19.60
N ALA A 114 12.09 -8.01 -20.37
CA ALA A 114 11.83 -9.39 -20.00
C ALA A 114 12.91 -9.98 -19.05
N PRO A 115 12.52 -10.74 -18.01
CA PRO A 115 13.51 -11.37 -17.14
C PRO A 115 14.42 -12.27 -17.98
N ALA A 116 15.73 -12.01 -17.90
CA ALA A 116 16.73 -12.87 -18.52
C ALA A 116 16.49 -14.29 -18.02
N ALA A 117 16.21 -15.19 -18.97
CA ALA A 117 15.93 -16.60 -18.72
C ALA A 117 16.94 -17.15 -17.71
N GLN A 118 16.41 -17.69 -16.61
CA GLN A 118 17.22 -18.39 -15.63
C GLN A 118 17.86 -19.61 -16.32
N ILE A 119 19.15 -19.49 -16.63
CA ILE A 119 19.95 -20.62 -17.09
C ILE A 119 20.04 -21.58 -15.91
N ARG A 120 19.32 -22.69 -16.00
CA ARG A 120 19.61 -23.87 -15.18
C ARG A 120 21.04 -24.29 -15.50
N LEU A 121 21.95 -24.11 -14.55
CA LEU A 121 23.26 -24.73 -14.60
C LEU A 121 23.44 -25.55 -13.32
N PHE A 122 23.43 -26.87 -13.56
CA PHE A 122 23.52 -28.02 -12.64
C PHE A 122 22.27 -28.36 -11.84
#